data_AF-A0A848UIE2-F1
#
_entry.id   AF-A0A848UIE2-F1
#
_cell.length_a   1.000
_cell.length_b   1.000
_cell.length_c   1.000
_cell.angle_alpha   90.00
_cell.angle_beta   90.00
_cell.angle_gamma   90.00
#
_symmetry.space_group_name_H-M   'P 1'
#
loop_
_entity.id
_entity.type
_entity.pdbx_description
1 polymer ?
#
loop_
_entity_poly.entity_id
_entity_poly.type
_entity_poly.pdbx_seq_one_letter_code
_entity_poly.pdbx_strand_id
1 'polypeptide(L)' 'MANPNKFKSVSVPIDTYKKLSYLADGKFLDAKLTISKTIEALATRAAKKTGYKNGKV' A
#
# COMPACT_ATOMS: atom_id res chain seq x y z
N MET A 1 -12.22 17.58 11.94
CA MET A 1 -12.72 16.83 10.76
C MET A 1 -11.54 16.13 10.09
N ALA A 2 -11.70 14.90 9.61
CA ALA A 2 -10.65 14.24 8.83
C ALA A 2 -10.38 15.06 7.56
N ASN A 3 -9.12 15.34 7.24
CA ASN A 3 -8.76 16.10 6.04
C ASN A 3 -9.15 15.27 4.80
N PRO A 4 -10.11 15.72 3.97
CA PRO A 4 -10.59 14.97 2.82
C PRO A 4 -9.50 14.79 1.74
N ASN A 5 -8.49 15.67 1.71
CA ASN A 5 -7.35 15.57 0.80
C ASN A 5 -6.28 14.58 1.28
N LYS A 6 -6.46 13.97 2.47
CA LYS A 6 -5.47 13.06 3.05
C LYS A 6 -5.42 11.71 2.36
N PHE A 7 -6.53 11.25 1.78
CA PHE A 7 -6.63 9.93 1.16
C PHE A 7 -7.28 10.04 -0.21
N LYS A 8 -6.66 9.41 -1.22
CA LYS A 8 -7.24 9.26 -2.56
C LYS A 8 -7.64 7.80 -2.77
N SER A 9 -8.80 7.57 -3.37
CA SER A 9 -9.19 6.25 -3.85
C SER A 9 -8.29 5.85 -5.01
N VAL A 10 -7.79 4.61 -4.98
CA VAL A 10 -6.97 4.04 -6.06
C VAL A 10 -7.71 2.86 -6.67
N SER A 11 -7.81 2.87 -8.01
CA SER A 11 -8.36 1.73 -8.75
C SER A 11 -7.24 0.76 -9.06
N VAL A 12 -7.49 -0.53 -8.85
CA VAL A 12 -6.54 -1.60 -9.16
C VAL A 12 -7.21 -2.69 -10.00
N PRO A 13 -6.50 -3.35 -10.93
CA PRO A 13 -7.02 -4.52 -11.62
C PRO A 13 -7.43 -5.63 -10.65
N ILE A 14 -8.39 -6.46 -11.06
CA ILE A 14 -8.91 -7.56 -10.22
C ILE A 14 -7.81 -8.56 -9.83
N ASP A 15 -6.86 -8.83 -10.73
CA ASP A 15 -5.72 -9.70 -10.45
C ASP A 15 -4.83 -9.13 -9.34
N THR A 16 -4.53 -7.83 -9.41
CA THR A 16 -3.80 -7.10 -8.37
C THR A 16 -4.56 -7.13 -7.04
N TYR A 17 -5.88 -6.94 -7.06
CA TYR A 17 -6.70 -7.03 -5.85
C TYR A 17 -6.59 -8.40 -5.17
N LYS A 18 -6.66 -9.50 -5.94
CA LYS A 18 -6.50 -10.87 -5.42
C LYS A 18 -5.12 -11.07 -4.76
N LYS A 19 -4.06 -10.61 -5.42
CA LYS A 19 -2.69 -10.64 -4.86
C LYS A 19 -2.58 -9.85 -3.57
N LEU A 20 -3.14 -8.64 -3.54
CA LEU A 20 -3.16 -7.80 -2.34
C LEU A 20 -3.97 -8.45 -1.21
N SER A 21 -5.10 -9.10 -1.51
CA SER A 21 -5.91 -9.80 -0.52
C SER A 21 -5.17 -10.98 0.11
N TYR A 22 -4.42 -11.74 -0.69
CA TYR A 22 -3.58 -12.82 -0.17
C TYR A 22 -2.47 -12.27 0.75
N LEU A 23 -1.78 -11.21 0.33
CA LEU A 23 -0.73 -10.56 1.11
C LEU A 23 -1.25 -9.95 2.42
N ALA A 24 -2.46 -9.38 2.37
CA ALA A 24 -3.13 -8.74 3.48
C ALA A 24 -3.52 -9.73 4.60
N ASP A 25 -3.65 -11.02 4.31
CA ASP A 25 -4.04 -12.05 5.29
C ASP A 25 -2.85 -12.54 6.13
N GLY A 26 -2.02 -11.61 6.61
CA GLY A 26 -0.87 -11.92 7.47
C GLY A 26 0.35 -12.49 6.75
N LYS A 27 0.39 -12.48 5.41
CA LYS A 27 1.50 -13.02 4.61
C LYS A 27 2.58 -12.00 4.30
N PHE A 28 2.25 -10.71 4.35
CA PHE A 28 3.20 -9.63 4.09
C PHE A 28 3.82 -9.05 5.37
N LEU A 29 2.98 -8.80 6.37
CA LEU A 29 3.36 -8.55 7.75
C LEU A 29 2.68 -9.65 8.58
N ASP A 30 3.21 -9.98 9.76
CA ASP A 30 2.62 -10.96 10.70
C ASP A 30 1.34 -10.39 11.37
N ALA A 31 0.52 -9.71 10.59
CA ALA A 31 -0.70 -9.03 10.97
C ALA A 31 -1.62 -8.95 9.77
N LYS A 32 -2.93 -9.15 10.00
CA LYS A 32 -3.94 -8.94 8.98
C LYS A 32 -4.10 -7.44 8.69
N LEU A 33 -3.98 -7.06 7.43
CA LEU A 33 -4.07 -5.67 6.97
C LEU A 33 -5.30 -5.46 6.10
N THR A 34 -5.68 -4.20 5.91
CA THR A 34 -6.57 -3.83 4.81
C THR A 34 -5.78 -3.74 3.50
N ILE A 35 -6.47 -3.80 2.36
CA ILE A 35 -5.84 -3.66 1.03
C ILE A 35 -5.06 -2.34 0.94
N SER A 36 -5.65 -1.23 1.36
CA SER A 36 -5.00 0.09 1.32
C SER A 36 -3.73 0.12 2.17
N LYS A 37 -3.75 -0.51 3.37
CA LYS A 37 -2.55 -0.60 4.22
C LYS A 37 -1.48 -1.53 3.66
N THR A 38 -1.89 -2.59 2.96
CA THR A 38 -0.96 -3.47 2.25
C THR A 38 -0.25 -2.73 1.12
N ILE A 39 -0.98 -1.94 0.33
CA ILE A 39 -0.41 -1.07 -0.71
C ILE A 39 0.57 -0.07 -0.11
N GLU A 40 0.17 0.64 0.96
CA GLU A 40 1.02 1.63 1.64
C GLU A 40 2.34 1.02 2.13
N ALA A 41 2.28 -0.18 2.73
CA ALA A 41 3.45 -0.86 3.27
C ALA A 41 4.37 -1.41 2.16
N LEU A 42 3.80 -1.95 1.07
CA LEU A 42 4.54 -2.34 -0.13
C LEU A 42 5.23 -1.14 -0.79
N ALA A 43 4.49 -0.06 -1.00
CA ALA A 43 5.01 1.18 -1.58
C ALA A 43 6.14 1.76 -0.73
N THR A 44 5.97 1.80 0.60
CA THR A 44 7.01 2.25 1.54
C THR A 44 8.27 1.38 1.45
N ARG A 45 8.12 0.06 1.36
CA ARG A 45 9.26 -0.86 1.24
C ARG A 45 10.00 -0.69 -0.09
N ALA A 46 9.26 -0.51 -1.19
CA ALA A 46 9.83 -0.23 -2.50
C ALA A 46 10.56 1.13 -2.52
N ALA A 47 9.89 2.18 -2.04
CA ALA A 47 10.44 3.53 -1.93
C ALA A 47 11.76 3.57 -1.14
N LYS A 48 11.84 2.85 -0.02
CA LYS A 48 13.09 2.73 0.76
C LYS A 48 14.20 2.06 -0.04
N LYS A 49 13.90 0.97 -0.77
CA LYS A 49 14.88 0.26 -1.60
C LYS A 49 15.39 1.11 -2.76
N THR A 50 14.53 1.94 -3.35
CA THR A 50 14.87 2.80 -4.50
C THR A 50 15.39 4.17 -4.09
N GLY A 51 15.52 4.45 -2.79
CA GLY A 51 16.02 5.74 -2.29
C GLY A 51 15.05 6.91 -2.49
N TYR A 52 13.74 6.67 -2.61
CA TYR A 52 12.74 7.72 -2.81
C TYR A 52 12.69 8.66 -1.59
N LYS A 53 13.21 9.88 -1.77
CA LYS A 53 13.22 10.97 -0.77
C LYS A 53 12.09 11.96 -1.02
N ASN A 54 10.84 11.46 -0.95
CA ASN A 54 9.66 12.31 -0.95
C ASN A 54 9.50 13.15 -2.25
N GLY A 55 9.81 12.58 -3.40
CA GLY A 55 9.66 13.23 -4.70
C GLY A 55 10.78 14.23 -5.06
N LYS A 56 11.81 14.37 -4.22
CA LYS A 56 13.03 15.07 -4.60
C LYS A 56 13.92 14.14 -5.43
N VAL A 57 13.76 14.22 -6.75
CA VAL A 57 14.85 13.96 -7.70
C VAL A 57 15.92 15.03 -7.55
#